data_AF-A0A523SWW7-F1
#
_entry.id   AF-A0A523SWW7-F1
#
_cell.length_a   1.000
_cell.length_b   1.000
_cell.length_c   1.000
_cell.angle_alpha   90.00
_cell.angle_beta   90.00
_cell.angle_gamma   90.00
#
_symmetry.space_group_name_H-M   'P 1'
#
loop_
_entity.id
_entity.type
_entity.pdbx_description
1 polymer ?
#
loop_
_entity_poly.entity_id
_entity_poly.type
_entity_poly.pdbx_seq_one_letter_code
_entity_poly.pdbx_strand_id
1 'polypeptide(L)'
;MEVNIFNIPFLLFLIAFTPSEKQFSFANSLFEEEDYFRAITEYKRYIFLSSDSVQIRFARQHILSSYKRAHRFSDALDYLDAFADSNYKNSERGKLYLLMGKPAQARRFFSHIASDTAAILIGWSYIEEAKWVNSEHEFSSVQENSVLYPTAIRLITYSQKAQQSIVTKNLFHFRVSLNHHPGSGKVLY
;
A
#
# COMPACT_ATOMS: atom_id res chain seq x y z
N MET A 1 -11.66 -72.22 -9.63
CA MET A 1 -12.93 -71.74 -9.06
C MET A 1 -12.57 -70.61 -8.14
N GLU A 2 -13.08 -69.43 -8.48
CA GLU A 2 -12.65 -68.10 -8.06
C GLU A 2 -12.87 -67.87 -6.56
N VAL A 3 -11.93 -67.21 -5.88
CA VAL A 3 -12.20 -66.56 -4.60
C VAL A 3 -12.09 -65.06 -4.82
N ASN A 4 -13.24 -64.42 -4.62
CA ASN A 4 -13.55 -63.03 -4.87
C ASN A 4 -12.54 -62.05 -4.28
N ILE A 5 -12.08 -61.16 -5.16
CA ILE A 5 -11.61 -59.82 -4.84
C ILE A 5 -12.82 -59.04 -4.32
N PHE A 6 -12.90 -58.71 -3.04
CA PHE A 6 -13.52 -57.47 -2.54
C PHE A 6 -13.49 -57.44 -1.00
N ASN A 7 -12.59 -56.63 -0.44
CA ASN A 7 -12.82 -55.88 0.80
C ASN A 7 -11.59 -54.99 1.08
N ILE A 8 -11.46 -53.92 0.28
CA ILE A 8 -10.71 -52.74 0.74
C ILE A 8 -11.72 -51.91 1.53
N PRO A 9 -11.61 -51.80 2.86
CA PRO A 9 -12.45 -50.86 3.59
C PRO A 9 -12.03 -49.47 3.13
N PHE A 10 -12.97 -48.79 2.49
CA PHE A 10 -12.87 -47.41 2.06
C PHE A 10 -12.55 -46.54 3.29
N LEU A 11 -11.28 -46.19 3.43
CA LEU A 11 -10.76 -45.39 4.53
C LEU A 11 -11.23 -43.96 4.31
N LEU A 12 -12.43 -43.63 4.82
CA LEU A 12 -12.93 -42.27 4.93
C LEU A 12 -11.99 -41.51 5.87
N PHE A 13 -11.01 -40.84 5.28
CA PHE A 13 -10.14 -39.90 5.96
C PHE A 13 -10.98 -38.67 6.33
N LEU A 14 -11.65 -38.72 7.47
CA LEU A 14 -12.24 -37.53 8.09
C LEU A 14 -11.08 -36.60 8.44
N ILE A 15 -10.87 -35.54 7.65
CA ILE A 15 -9.93 -34.48 7.98
C ILE A 15 -10.53 -33.74 9.18
N ALA A 16 -10.17 -34.18 10.39
CA ALA A 16 -10.47 -33.46 11.61
C ALA A 16 -9.57 -32.23 11.65
N PHE A 17 -10.13 -31.06 11.38
CA PHE A 17 -9.40 -29.80 11.55
C PHE A 17 -8.95 -29.65 13.00
N THR A 18 -7.67 -29.30 13.15
CA THR A 18 -7.09 -28.94 14.45
C THR A 18 -7.79 -27.69 15.00
N PRO A 19 -7.84 -27.50 16.33
CA PRO A 19 -8.38 -26.28 16.93
C PRO A 19 -7.75 -25.00 16.37
N SER A 20 -6.45 -25.02 16.06
CA SER A 20 -5.73 -23.90 15.43
C SER A 20 -6.19 -23.60 14.00
N GLU A 21 -6.50 -24.61 13.18
CA GLU A 21 -7.00 -24.38 11.82
C GLU A 21 -8.39 -23.74 11.83
N LYS A 22 -9.28 -24.20 12.72
CA LYS A 22 -10.59 -23.57 12.92
C LYS A 22 -10.45 -22.11 13.37
N GLN A 23 -9.51 -21.86 14.28
CA GLN A 23 -9.19 -20.52 14.78
C GLN A 23 -8.70 -19.59 13.66
N PHE A 24 -7.82 -20.06 12.78
CA PHE A 24 -7.34 -19.29 11.63
C PHE A 24 -8.46 -19.01 10.64
N SER A 25 -9.27 -20.02 10.31
CA SER A 25 -10.40 -19.85 9.38
C SER A 25 -11.43 -18.86 9.89
N PHE A 26 -11.71 -18.83 11.19
CA PHE A 26 -12.60 -17.84 11.80
C PHE A 26 -12.01 -16.42 11.78
N ALA A 27 -10.70 -16.29 12.03
CA ALA A 27 -10.02 -15.00 11.90
C ALA A 27 -10.08 -14.48 10.44
N ASN A 28 -9.94 -15.36 9.45
CA ASN A 28 -10.10 -15.01 8.04
C ASN A 28 -11.53 -14.56 7.71
N SER A 29 -12.57 -15.27 8.18
CA SER A 29 -13.95 -14.86 7.90
C SER A 29 -14.25 -13.46 8.46
N LEU A 30 -13.82 -13.18 9.69
CA LEU A 30 -13.94 -11.84 10.29
C LEU A 30 -13.18 -10.78 9.49
N PHE A 31 -11.99 -11.12 8.96
CA PHE A 31 -11.21 -10.20 8.15
C PHE A 31 -11.91 -9.85 6.82
N GLU A 32 -12.50 -10.85 6.15
CA GLU A 32 -13.26 -10.66 4.92
C GLU A 32 -14.59 -9.92 5.16
N GLU A 33 -15.21 -10.09 6.33
CA GLU A 33 -16.37 -9.33 6.80
C GLU A 33 -16.02 -7.89 7.25
N GLU A 34 -14.77 -7.47 7.09
CA GLU A 34 -14.22 -6.17 7.51
C GLU A 34 -14.28 -5.90 9.03
N ASP A 35 -14.44 -6.96 9.81
CA ASP A 35 -14.46 -6.94 11.26
C ASP A 35 -13.05 -6.98 11.85
N TYR A 36 -12.27 -5.97 11.50
CA TYR A 36 -10.83 -5.97 11.69
C TYR A 36 -10.40 -6.12 13.16
N PHE A 37 -11.16 -5.56 14.11
CA PHE A 37 -10.80 -5.65 15.54
C PHE A 37 -11.00 -7.06 16.11
N ARG A 38 -12.09 -7.73 15.73
CA ARG A 38 -12.31 -9.13 16.11
C ARG A 38 -11.33 -10.03 15.38
N ALA A 39 -11.12 -9.82 14.08
CA ALA A 39 -10.12 -10.55 13.30
C ALA A 39 -8.72 -10.49 13.94
N ILE A 40 -8.24 -9.30 14.34
CA ILE A 40 -6.96 -9.12 15.04
C ILE A 40 -6.88 -9.99 16.30
N THR A 41 -7.95 -10.01 17.09
CA THR A 41 -8.02 -10.79 18.34
C THR A 41 -7.89 -12.29 18.04
N GLU A 42 -8.63 -12.78 17.05
CA GLU A 42 -8.62 -14.18 16.67
C GLU A 42 -7.31 -14.61 15.98
N TYR A 43 -6.65 -13.74 15.21
CA TYR A 43 -5.29 -14.00 14.70
C TYR A 43 -4.25 -14.03 15.81
N LYS A 44 -4.34 -13.16 16.83
CA LYS A 44 -3.43 -13.21 17.98
C LYS A 44 -3.59 -14.53 18.75
N ARG A 45 -4.82 -15.00 18.93
CA ARG A 45 -5.10 -16.34 19.50
C ARG A 45 -4.51 -17.46 18.65
N TYR A 46 -4.69 -17.38 17.32
CA TYR A 46 -4.08 -18.35 16.42
C TYR A 46 -2.55 -18.41 16.57
N ILE A 47 -1.88 -17.25 16.59
CA ILE A 47 -0.41 -17.17 16.73
C ILE A 47 0.06 -17.78 18.05
N PHE A 48 -0.71 -17.63 19.13
CA PHE A 48 -0.40 -18.22 20.43
C PHE A 48 -0.53 -19.75 20.44
N LEU A 49 -1.51 -20.30 19.71
CA LEU A 49 -1.84 -21.73 19.73
C LEU A 49 -1.08 -22.54 18.66
N SER A 50 -0.65 -21.90 17.58
CA SER A 50 -0.05 -22.57 16.43
C SER A 50 1.47 -22.68 16.54
N SER A 51 2.04 -23.73 15.95
CA SER A 51 3.48 -23.86 15.68
C SER A 51 3.81 -23.73 14.19
N ASP A 52 2.83 -23.51 13.31
CA ASP A 52 3.03 -23.35 11.87
C ASP A 52 3.61 -21.97 11.56
N SER A 53 4.92 -21.92 11.36
CA SER A 53 5.65 -20.68 11.09
C SER A 53 5.19 -19.93 9.83
N VAL A 54 4.64 -20.64 8.83
CA VAL A 54 4.18 -20.05 7.58
C VAL A 54 2.83 -19.37 7.80
N GLN A 55 1.86 -20.07 8.38
CA GLN A 55 0.56 -19.49 8.71
C GLN A 55 0.66 -18.40 9.78
N ILE A 56 1.56 -18.51 10.75
CA ILE A 56 1.85 -17.43 11.72
C ILE A 56 2.30 -16.16 10.99
N ARG A 57 3.16 -16.30 9.96
CA ARG A 57 3.59 -15.15 9.16
C ARG A 57 2.39 -14.50 8.44
N PHE A 58 1.51 -15.30 7.85
CA PHE A 58 0.28 -14.81 7.22
C PHE A 58 -0.64 -14.11 8.23
N ALA A 59 -0.90 -14.72 9.39
CA ALA A 59 -1.69 -14.13 10.47
C ALA A 59 -1.13 -12.76 10.89
N ARG A 60 0.21 -12.63 11.01
CA ARG A 60 0.85 -11.34 11.30
C ARG A 60 0.60 -10.32 10.20
N GLN A 61 0.70 -10.70 8.94
CA GLN A 61 0.41 -9.80 7.82
C GLN A 61 -1.06 -9.34 7.82
N HIS A 62 -2.00 -10.23 8.12
CA HIS A 62 -3.41 -9.86 8.25
C HIS A 62 -3.69 -8.94 9.44
N ILE A 63 -3.03 -9.13 10.58
CA ILE A 63 -3.11 -8.17 11.71
C ILE A 63 -2.63 -6.78 11.28
N LEU A 64 -1.47 -6.69 10.62
CA LEU A 64 -0.95 -5.42 10.13
C LEU A 64 -1.92 -4.76 9.13
N SER A 65 -2.46 -5.55 8.20
CA SER A 65 -3.47 -5.08 7.23
C SER A 65 -4.74 -4.60 7.91
N SER A 66 -5.20 -5.31 8.93
CA SER A 66 -6.38 -4.96 9.74
C SER A 66 -6.21 -3.60 10.41
N TYR A 67 -5.06 -3.33 11.04
CA TYR A 67 -4.78 -2.01 11.62
C TYR A 67 -4.78 -0.90 10.55
N LYS A 68 -4.19 -1.16 9.38
CA LYS A 68 -4.17 -0.20 8.25
C LYS A 68 -5.59 0.14 7.77
N ARG A 69 -6.42 -0.88 7.54
CA ARG A 69 -7.81 -0.72 7.05
C ARG A 69 -8.72 -0.08 8.09
N ALA A 70 -8.48 -0.33 9.38
CA ALA A 70 -9.17 0.34 10.47
C ALA A 70 -8.62 1.76 10.80
N HIS A 71 -7.72 2.31 9.98
CA HIS A 71 -7.06 3.61 10.19
C HIS A 71 -6.31 3.75 11.53
N ARG A 72 -5.94 2.63 12.16
CA ARG A 72 -5.17 2.55 13.41
C ARG A 72 -3.67 2.57 13.12
N PHE A 73 -3.20 3.66 12.50
CA PHE A 73 -1.84 3.73 11.96
C PHE A 73 -0.75 3.70 13.04
N SER A 74 -1.00 4.24 14.24
CA SER A 74 -0.09 4.14 15.38
C SER A 74 0.12 2.68 15.80
N ASP A 75 -0.98 1.93 15.97
CA ASP A 75 -0.90 0.51 16.34
C ASP A 75 -0.25 -0.32 15.23
N ALA A 76 -0.47 0.03 13.96
CA ALA A 76 0.22 -0.59 12.84
C ALA A 76 1.73 -0.36 12.89
N LEU A 77 2.18 0.86 13.23
CA LEU A 77 3.60 1.20 13.36
C LEU A 77 4.26 0.43 14.50
N ASP A 78 3.59 0.34 15.66
CA ASP A 78 4.08 -0.42 16.82
C ASP A 78 4.14 -1.91 16.50
N TYR A 79 3.11 -2.43 15.82
CA TYR A 79 3.03 -3.85 15.48
C TYR A 79 4.09 -4.32 14.48
N LEU A 80 4.71 -3.41 13.72
CA LEU A 80 5.78 -3.77 12.79
C LEU A 80 7.01 -4.37 13.48
N ASP A 81 7.22 -4.11 14.77
CA ASP A 81 8.31 -4.70 15.53
C ASP A 81 8.15 -6.23 15.70
N ALA A 82 6.97 -6.78 15.45
CA ALA A 82 6.72 -8.23 15.38
C ALA A 82 7.33 -8.90 14.14
N PHE A 83 7.86 -8.14 13.17
CA PHE A 83 8.46 -8.66 11.95
C PHE A 83 10.00 -8.63 12.03
N ALA A 84 10.63 -9.76 11.68
CA ALA A 84 12.09 -9.89 11.71
C ALA A 84 12.76 -9.10 10.57
N ASP A 85 12.20 -9.18 9.36
CA ASP A 85 12.76 -8.57 8.15
C ASP A 85 12.71 -7.03 8.20
N SER A 86 13.89 -6.41 8.20
CA SER A 86 14.08 -4.97 8.26
C SER A 86 13.65 -4.24 6.98
N ASN A 87 13.84 -4.85 5.81
CA ASN A 87 13.40 -4.29 4.53
C ASN A 87 11.87 -4.28 4.46
N TYR A 88 11.23 -5.37 4.88
CA TYR A 88 9.77 -5.43 5.00
C TYR A 88 9.25 -4.36 5.96
N LYS A 89 9.83 -4.26 7.16
CA LYS A 89 9.46 -3.23 8.15
C LYS A 89 9.57 -1.82 7.60
N ASN A 90 10.70 -1.48 6.98
CA ASN A 90 10.92 -0.15 6.43
C ASN A 90 9.93 0.14 5.30
N SER A 91 9.72 -0.80 4.37
CA SER A 91 8.72 -0.67 3.31
C SER A 91 7.32 -0.39 3.88
N GLU A 92 6.87 -1.15 4.87
CA GLU A 92 5.56 -0.94 5.48
C GLU A 92 5.48 0.35 6.33
N ARG A 93 6.55 0.74 7.03
CA ARG A 93 6.63 2.05 7.71
C ARG A 93 6.45 3.18 6.72
N GLY A 94 7.15 3.14 5.58
CA GLY A 94 7.01 4.13 4.51
C GLY A 94 5.57 4.22 4.01
N LYS A 95 4.92 3.07 3.76
CA LYS A 95 3.50 3.04 3.32
C LYS A 95 2.56 3.62 4.37
N LEU A 96 2.78 3.33 5.66
CA LEU A 96 2.00 3.91 6.75
C LEU A 96 2.15 5.44 6.81
N TYR A 97 3.37 5.96 6.67
CA TYR A 97 3.57 7.41 6.62
C TYR A 97 2.91 8.06 5.40
N LEU A 98 2.82 7.38 4.25
CA LEU A 98 2.01 7.86 3.12
C LEU A 98 0.53 7.93 3.48
N LEU A 99 -0.03 6.87 4.06
CA LEU A 99 -1.44 6.84 4.50
C LEU A 99 -1.76 7.90 5.55
N MET A 100 -0.77 8.32 6.35
CA MET A 100 -0.89 9.40 7.32
C MET A 100 -0.70 10.81 6.73
N GLY A 101 -0.51 10.95 5.42
CA GLY A 101 -0.26 12.24 4.77
C GLY A 101 1.11 12.84 5.09
N LYS A 102 2.12 12.00 5.36
CA LYS A 102 3.49 12.41 5.73
C LYS A 102 4.50 11.96 4.65
N PRO A 103 4.40 12.44 3.40
CA PRO A 103 5.18 11.94 2.27
C PRO A 103 6.69 12.11 2.44
N ALA A 104 7.14 13.23 3.01
CA ALA A 104 8.57 13.45 3.27
C ALA A 104 9.17 12.45 4.27
N GLN A 105 8.39 12.04 5.27
CA GLN A 105 8.82 11.01 6.23
C GLN A 105 8.82 9.63 5.56
N ALA A 106 7.79 9.32 4.75
CA ALA A 106 7.70 8.07 4.02
C ALA A 106 8.93 7.80 3.14
N ARG A 107 9.40 8.81 2.38
CA ARG A 107 10.58 8.67 1.50
C ARG A 107 11.83 8.20 2.21
N ARG A 108 12.03 8.59 3.48
CA ARG A 108 13.22 8.17 4.25
C ARG A 108 13.29 6.65 4.35
N PHE A 109 12.15 5.98 4.47
CA PHE A 109 12.09 4.53 4.57
C PHE A 109 12.24 3.80 3.23
N PHE A 110 11.90 4.46 2.11
CA PHE A 110 12.05 3.88 0.77
C PHE A 110 13.44 4.12 0.17
N SER A 111 14.15 5.15 0.60
CA SER A 111 15.41 5.62 -0.02
C SER A 111 16.54 4.59 -0.11
N HIS A 112 16.48 3.51 0.66
CA HIS A 112 17.49 2.44 0.66
C HIS A 112 17.01 1.15 -0.03
N ILE A 113 15.79 1.15 -0.59
CA ILE A 113 15.18 -0.01 -1.22
C ILE A 113 15.28 0.15 -2.73
N ALA A 114 16.24 -0.51 -3.36
CA ALA A 114 16.35 -0.55 -4.82
C ALA A 114 15.28 -1.49 -5.41
N SER A 115 14.10 -0.94 -5.71
CA SER A 115 13.01 -1.68 -6.38
C SER A 115 12.08 -0.74 -7.13
N ASP A 116 11.45 -1.22 -8.20
CA ASP A 116 10.42 -0.46 -8.92
C ASP A 116 9.24 -0.07 -8.02
N THR A 117 8.89 -0.91 -7.04
CA THR A 117 7.83 -0.57 -6.06
C THR A 117 8.24 0.63 -5.21
N ALA A 118 9.50 0.68 -4.76
CA ALA A 118 10.01 1.82 -4.00
C ALA A 118 10.03 3.08 -4.88
N ALA A 119 10.47 2.98 -6.13
CA ALA A 119 10.44 4.10 -7.09
C ALA A 119 9.02 4.65 -7.28
N ILE A 120 8.02 3.77 -7.48
CA ILE A 120 6.61 4.17 -7.55
C ILE A 120 6.14 4.88 -6.27
N LEU A 121 6.48 4.36 -5.09
CA LEU A 121 6.04 4.95 -3.82
C LEU A 121 6.74 6.28 -3.51
N ILE A 122 8.02 6.43 -3.87
CA ILE A 122 8.75 7.69 -3.76
C ILE A 122 8.15 8.70 -4.74
N GLY A 123 7.92 8.32 -6.00
CA GLY A 123 7.27 9.20 -6.98
C GLY A 123 5.88 9.64 -6.54
N TRP A 124 5.05 8.73 -6.00
CA TRP A 124 3.75 9.06 -5.42
C TRP A 124 3.87 10.09 -4.28
N SER A 125 4.86 9.92 -3.40
CA SER A 125 5.08 10.86 -2.31
C SER A 125 5.39 12.29 -2.80
N TYR A 126 5.99 12.44 -3.98
CA TYR A 126 6.24 13.75 -4.59
C TYR A 126 4.97 14.32 -5.23
N ILE A 127 4.09 13.49 -5.80
CA ILE A 127 2.76 13.90 -6.26
C ILE A 127 1.96 14.55 -5.12
N GLU A 128 1.94 13.93 -3.94
CA GLU A 128 1.23 14.45 -2.75
C GLU A 128 1.73 15.86 -2.33
N GLU A 129 2.96 16.22 -2.70
CA GLU A 129 3.56 17.53 -2.43
C GLU A 129 3.55 18.45 -3.66
N ALA A 130 2.86 18.08 -4.75
CA ALA A 130 2.86 18.77 -6.04
C ALA A 130 4.27 18.99 -6.64
N LYS A 131 5.23 18.10 -6.35
CA LYS A 131 6.60 18.13 -6.87
C LYS A 131 6.70 17.28 -8.13
N TRP A 132 6.04 17.73 -9.19
CA TRP A 132 5.80 16.96 -10.41
C TRP A 132 7.09 16.48 -11.10
N VAL A 133 8.10 17.35 -11.20
CA VAL A 133 9.38 17.00 -11.83
C VAL A 133 10.10 15.89 -11.06
N ASN A 134 10.09 15.97 -9.72
CA ASN A 134 10.66 14.92 -8.88
C ASN A 134 9.87 13.62 -9.00
N SER A 135 8.53 13.66 -9.06
CA SER A 135 7.76 12.43 -9.26
C SER A 135 8.04 11.77 -10.61
N GLU A 136 8.14 12.56 -11.68
CA GLU A 136 8.48 12.04 -13.01
C GLU A 136 9.86 11.37 -13.03
N HIS A 137 10.87 12.00 -12.42
CA HIS A 137 12.21 11.44 -12.29
C HIS A 137 12.20 10.04 -11.66
N GLU A 138 11.48 9.85 -10.55
CA GLU A 138 11.39 8.55 -9.88
C GLU A 138 10.63 7.52 -10.71
N PHE A 139 9.54 7.91 -11.38
CA PHE A 139 8.82 6.97 -12.24
C PHE A 139 9.64 6.55 -13.46
N SER A 140 10.49 7.42 -13.99
CA SER A 140 11.39 7.11 -15.10
C SER A 140 12.49 6.11 -14.72
N SER A 141 12.75 5.87 -13.44
CA SER A 141 13.71 4.83 -13.01
C SER A 141 13.13 3.42 -13.01
N VAL A 142 11.81 3.26 -13.24
CA VAL A 142 11.16 1.95 -13.34
C VAL A 142 11.55 1.28 -14.66
N GLN A 143 12.03 0.04 -14.60
CA GLN A 143 12.52 -0.67 -15.78
C GLN A 143 11.40 -0.99 -16.78
N GLU A 144 11.68 -0.91 -18.09
CA GLU A 144 10.67 -1.15 -19.14
C GLU A 144 10.07 -2.57 -19.11
N ASN A 145 10.85 -3.56 -18.68
CA ASN A 145 10.42 -4.95 -18.53
C ASN A 145 9.66 -5.22 -17.22
N SER A 146 9.51 -4.21 -16.35
CA SER A 146 8.81 -4.32 -15.08
C SER A 146 7.30 -4.41 -15.29
N VAL A 147 6.63 -5.25 -14.49
CA VAL A 147 5.16 -5.27 -14.42
C VAL A 147 4.57 -3.93 -13.97
N LEU A 148 5.38 -3.08 -13.32
CA LEU A 148 4.97 -1.74 -12.88
C LEU A 148 5.20 -0.64 -13.92
N TYR A 149 5.89 -0.93 -15.01
CA TYR A 149 6.22 0.06 -16.04
C TYR A 149 4.97 0.76 -16.63
N PRO A 150 3.88 0.06 -16.99
CA PRO A 150 2.67 0.73 -17.47
C PRO A 150 2.07 1.71 -16.44
N THR A 151 2.20 1.37 -15.14
CA THR A 151 1.76 2.26 -14.05
C THR A 151 2.64 3.50 -13.97
N ALA A 152 3.96 3.34 -14.08
CA ALA A 152 4.91 4.45 -14.10
C ALA A 152 4.59 5.44 -15.24
N ILE A 153 4.38 4.96 -16.46
CA ILE A 153 4.03 5.80 -17.62
C ILE A 153 2.72 6.57 -17.40
N ARG A 154 1.70 5.91 -16.82
CA ARG A 154 0.43 6.58 -16.49
C ARG A 154 0.63 7.70 -15.48
N LEU A 155 1.46 7.49 -14.46
CA LEU A 155 1.74 8.48 -13.42
C LEU A 155 2.61 9.65 -13.93
N ILE A 156 3.56 9.39 -14.83
CA ILE A 156 4.30 10.44 -15.55
C ILE A 156 3.32 11.30 -16.36
N THR A 157 2.47 10.67 -17.18
CA THR A 157 1.46 11.37 -17.99
C THR A 157 0.52 12.21 -17.11
N TYR A 158 0.11 11.67 -15.96
CA TYR A 158 -0.70 12.39 -14.98
C TYR A 158 0.03 13.63 -14.45
N SER A 159 1.29 13.49 -14.04
CA SER A 159 2.11 14.58 -13.49
C SER A 159 2.30 15.72 -14.50
N GLN A 160 2.54 15.39 -15.77
CA GLN A 160 2.69 16.36 -16.85
C GLN A 160 1.39 17.14 -17.11
N LYS A 161 0.24 16.46 -17.13
CA LYS A 161 -1.07 17.10 -17.29
C LYS A 161 -1.39 18.02 -16.11
N ALA A 162 -1.10 17.57 -14.89
CA ALA A 162 -1.28 18.38 -13.68
C ALA A 162 -0.45 19.67 -13.76
N GLN A 163 0.83 19.56 -14.11
CA GLN A 163 1.72 20.71 -14.27
C GLN A 163 1.23 21.69 -15.34
N GLN A 164 0.82 21.22 -16.52
CA GLN A 164 0.30 22.07 -17.59
C GLN A 164 -0.96 22.84 -17.17
N SER A 165 -1.84 22.21 -16.40
CA SER A 165 -3.06 22.86 -15.90
C SER A 165 -2.78 24.02 -14.96
N ILE A 166 -1.73 23.91 -14.13
CA ILE A 166 -1.26 24.96 -13.22
C ILE A 166 -0.69 26.13 -14.03
N VAL A 167 0.20 25.84 -15.00
CA VAL A 167 0.80 26.85 -15.87
C VAL A 167 -0.28 27.63 -16.62
N THR A 168 -1.27 26.94 -17.17
CA THR A 168 -2.37 27.57 -17.91
C THR A 168 -3.20 28.50 -17.03
N LYS A 169 -3.54 28.07 -15.80
CA LYS A 169 -4.25 28.92 -14.82
C LYS A 169 -3.42 30.16 -14.44
N ASN A 170 -2.14 29.99 -14.17
CA ASN A 170 -1.25 31.11 -13.81
C ASN A 170 -1.13 32.12 -14.95
N LEU A 171 -1.00 31.67 -16.20
CA LEU A 171 -0.99 32.54 -17.37
C LEU A 171 -2.31 33.31 -17.54
N PHE A 172 -3.44 32.65 -17.29
CA PHE A 172 -4.75 33.30 -17.32
C PHE A 172 -4.85 34.40 -16.26
N HIS A 173 -4.48 34.10 -15.00
CA HIS A 173 -4.45 35.10 -13.92
C HIS A 173 -3.52 36.27 -14.26
N PHE A 174 -2.32 36.00 -14.77
CA PHE A 174 -1.38 37.05 -15.16
C PHE A 174 -1.92 37.96 -16.27
N ARG A 175 -2.59 37.39 -17.29
CA ARG A 175 -3.23 38.17 -18.36
C ARG A 175 -4.37 39.05 -17.85
N VAL A 176 -5.16 38.57 -16.88
CA VAL A 176 -6.20 39.38 -16.24
C VAL A 176 -5.59 40.55 -15.45
N SER A 177 -4.51 40.30 -14.70
CA SER A 177 -3.84 41.34 -13.90
C SER A 177 -3.17 42.43 -14.75
N LEU A 178 -2.63 42.09 -15.93
CA LEU A 178 -2.07 43.08 -16.87
C LEU A 178 -3.13 43.98 -17.51
N ASN A 179 -4.35 43.46 -17.71
CA ASN A 179 -5.48 44.24 -18.22
C ASN A 179 -6.15 45.14 -17.16
N HIS A 180 -5.60 45.20 -15.94
CA HIS A 180 -6.11 45.99 -14.82
C HIS A 180 -5.10 47.00 -14.26
N HIS A 181 -4.20 47.53 -15.08
CA HIS A 181 -3.46 48.76 -14.74
C HIS A 181 -4.33 50.01 -15.02
N PRO A 182 -4.78 50.77 -13.99
CA PRO A 182 -5.46 52.04 -14.19
C PRO A 182 -4.39 53.11 -14.47
N GLY A 183 -4.04 53.25 -15.74
CA GLY A 183 -2.98 54.15 -16.20
C GLY A 183 -3.33 54.88 -17.49
N SER A 184 -4.60 55.14 -17.77
CA SER A 184 -5.04 56.11 -18.78
C SER A 184 -5.29 57.47 -18.13
N GLY A 185 -4.23 58.05 -17.57
CA GLY A 185 -4.18 59.48 -17.28
C GLY A 185 -4.31 60.24 -18.58
N LYS A 186 -5.52 60.72 -18.88
CA LYS A 186 -5.80 61.64 -19.98
C LYS A 186 -4.89 62.86 -19.84
N VAL A 187 -4.03 63.07 -20.84
CA VAL A 187 -3.49 64.40 -21.14
C VAL A 187 -4.67 65.22 -21.67
N LEU A 188 -5.11 66.20 -20.90
CA LEU A 188 -5.96 67.28 -21.37
C LEU A 188 -5.08 68.53 -21.52
N TYR A 189 -5.27 69.21 -22.65
CA TYR A 189 -4.59 70.41 -23.14
C TYR A 189 -4.56 71.55 -22.13
#